data_AF-A0A8T4PS44-F1
#
_entry.id   AF-A0A8T4PS44-F1
#
_cell.length_a   1.000
_cell.length_b   1.000
_cell.length_c   1.000
_cell.angle_alpha   90.00
_cell.angle_beta   90.00
_cell.angle_gamma   90.00
#
_symmetry.space_group_name_H-M   'P 1'
#
loop_
_entity.id
_entity.type
_entity.pdbx_description
1 polymer ?
#
loop_
_entity_poly.entity_id
_entity_poly.type
_entity_poly.pdbx_seq_one_letter_code
_entity_poly.pdbx_strand_id
1 'polypeptide(L)'
;MVEYSYELKVPRNRVAVIIGKEGIIKKDIEESTKTKLDIDSKEGDVFVSGEDALGLYTAKEIIKAIGRGFNPNIAKLLLKPDYIFEVVDLNEFVKSKEAMLRLKGRVIGKEGKSRRLIEELTECNISVFGKTISIIGLPESAASARQAVESLLRGSTHANVYKWLEKRRRELKRRAIMEM
;
A
#
# COMPACT_ATOMS: atom_id res chain seq x y z
N MET A 1 -26.98 11.41 15.94
CA MET A 1 -26.02 10.35 15.60
C MET A 1 -24.64 10.97 15.58
N VAL A 2 -23.61 10.25 16.01
CA VAL A 2 -22.22 10.76 16.04
C VAL A 2 -21.64 10.58 14.64
N GLU A 3 -21.33 11.68 13.97
CA GLU A 3 -20.64 11.68 12.68
C GLU A 3 -19.13 11.73 12.93
N TYR A 4 -18.40 10.75 12.39
CA TYR A 4 -16.95 10.70 12.46
C TYR A 4 -16.36 11.20 11.15
N SER A 5 -15.16 11.79 11.21
CA SER A 5 -14.47 12.23 10.01
C SER A 5 -12.95 12.04 10.09
N TYR A 6 -12.35 11.87 8.92
CA TYR A 6 -10.91 11.97 8.71
C TYR A 6 -10.62 13.02 7.65
N GLU A 7 -9.54 13.75 7.87
CA GLU A 7 -8.92 14.61 6.87
C GLU A 7 -7.60 13.99 6.43
N LEU A 8 -7.40 13.89 5.11
CA LEU A 8 -6.22 13.29 4.49
C LEU A 8 -5.66 14.23 3.45
N LYS A 9 -4.34 14.44 3.49
CA LYS A 9 -3.63 15.12 2.40
C LYS A 9 -3.09 14.14 1.38
N VAL A 10 -3.52 14.29 0.14
CA VAL A 10 -3.16 13.43 -0.99
C VAL A 10 -2.31 14.23 -2.00
N PRO A 11 -1.26 13.64 -2.60
CA PRO A 11 -0.53 14.28 -3.69
C PRO A 11 -1.48 14.71 -4.82
N ARG A 12 -1.37 15.96 -5.26
CA ARG A 12 -2.28 16.55 -6.27
C ARG A 12 -2.42 15.70 -7.53
N ASN A 13 -1.33 15.08 -7.99
CA ASN A 13 -1.33 14.19 -9.16
C ASN A 13 -2.06 12.84 -8.95
N ARG A 14 -2.53 12.55 -7.74
CA ARG A 14 -3.28 11.34 -7.37
C ARG A 14 -4.76 11.62 -7.10
N VAL A 15 -5.16 12.87 -6.93
CA VAL A 15 -6.56 13.26 -6.70
C VAL A 15 -7.46 12.78 -7.84
N ALA A 16 -7.06 13.01 -9.09
CA ALA A 16 -7.80 12.54 -10.26
C ALA A 16 -8.00 11.02 -10.30
N VAL A 17 -7.09 10.24 -9.69
CA VAL A 17 -7.20 8.78 -9.61
C VAL A 17 -8.22 8.34 -8.57
N ILE A 18 -8.35 9.09 -7.47
CA ILE A 18 -9.38 8.86 -6.45
C ILE A 18 -10.76 9.20 -7.01
N ILE A 19 -10.88 10.30 -7.75
CA ILE A 19 -12.15 10.68 -8.38
C ILE A 19 -12.51 9.66 -9.47
N GLY A 20 -11.56 9.34 -10.36
CA GLY A 20 -11.80 8.49 -11.52
C GLY A 20 -12.61 9.21 -12.61
N LYS A 21 -12.76 8.56 -13.78
CA LYS A 21 -13.57 9.11 -14.88
C LYS A 21 -15.00 9.31 -14.37
N GLU A 22 -15.55 10.52 -14.53
CA GLU A 22 -16.91 10.89 -14.12
C GLU A 22 -17.22 10.61 -12.62
N GLY A 23 -16.19 10.55 -11.77
CA GLY A 23 -16.37 10.27 -10.35
C GLY A 23 -16.62 8.79 -10.02
N ILE A 24 -16.42 7.87 -10.96
CA ILE A 24 -16.81 6.46 -10.79
C ILE A 24 -16.08 5.77 -9.64
N ILE A 25 -14.79 6.10 -9.42
CA ILE A 25 -14.00 5.49 -8.35
C ILE A 25 -14.41 6.07 -7.00
N LYS A 26 -14.65 7.38 -6.93
CA LYS A 26 -15.17 8.03 -5.72
C LYS A 26 -16.48 7.36 -5.27
N LYS A 27 -17.45 7.25 -6.18
CA LYS A 27 -18.77 6.65 -5.89
C LYS A 27 -18.66 5.21 -5.41
N ASP A 28 -17.84 4.42 -6.08
CA ASP A 28 -17.60 3.02 -5.71
C ASP A 28 -16.99 2.87 -4.31
N ILE A 29 -16.05 3.76 -3.92
CA ILE A 29 -15.51 3.79 -2.55
C ILE A 29 -16.59 4.20 -1.55
N GLU A 30 -17.35 5.27 -1.83
CA GLU A 30 -18.44 5.76 -0.98
C GLU A 30 -19.50 4.66 -0.73
N GLU A 31 -19.95 3.98 -1.78
CA GLU A 31 -20.94 2.89 -1.71
C GLU A 31 -20.40 1.68 -0.95
N SER A 32 -19.18 1.23 -1.27
CA SER A 32 -18.57 0.04 -0.66
C SER A 32 -18.27 0.22 0.83
N THR A 33 -18.06 1.46 1.27
CA THR A 33 -17.68 1.78 2.66
C THR A 33 -18.79 2.47 3.44
N LYS A 34 -19.91 2.82 2.81
CA LYS A 34 -21.00 3.61 3.39
C LYS A 34 -20.51 4.94 3.98
N THR A 35 -19.62 5.60 3.25
CA THR A 35 -19.02 6.90 3.63
C THR A 35 -19.32 7.96 2.57
N LYS A 36 -19.00 9.21 2.89
CA LYS A 36 -19.01 10.34 1.98
C LYS A 36 -17.61 10.90 1.82
N LEU A 37 -17.23 11.22 0.59
CA LEU A 37 -15.95 11.83 0.23
C LEU A 37 -16.16 13.25 -0.27
N ASP A 38 -15.52 14.21 0.37
CA ASP A 38 -15.35 15.57 -0.14
C ASP A 38 -13.89 15.81 -0.51
N ILE A 39 -13.64 16.30 -1.72
CA ILE A 39 -12.30 16.31 -2.33
C ILE A 39 -12.02 17.71 -2.87
N ASP A 40 -11.13 18.44 -2.20
CA ASP A 40 -10.55 19.66 -2.73
C ASP A 40 -9.50 19.30 -3.79
N SER A 41 -9.88 19.44 -5.06
CA SER A 41 -9.01 19.12 -6.18
C SER A 41 -7.85 20.11 -6.38
N LYS A 42 -7.89 21.29 -5.77
CA LYS A 42 -6.80 22.29 -5.85
C LYS A 42 -5.73 21.98 -4.81
N GLU A 43 -6.13 21.75 -3.57
CA GLU A 43 -5.19 21.56 -2.45
C GLU A 43 -4.82 20.10 -2.18
N GLY A 44 -5.62 19.16 -2.69
CA GLY A 44 -5.42 17.72 -2.49
C GLY A 44 -5.89 17.22 -1.13
N ASP A 45 -6.72 18.00 -0.46
CA ASP A 45 -7.33 17.63 0.81
C ASP A 45 -8.58 16.79 0.54
N VAL A 46 -8.68 15.66 1.24
CA VAL A 46 -9.76 14.68 1.13
C VAL A 46 -10.37 14.49 2.50
N PHE A 47 -11.64 14.86 2.62
CA PHE A 47 -12.45 14.65 3.81
C PHE A 47 -13.30 13.40 3.62
N VAL A 48 -13.19 12.48 4.56
CA VAL A 48 -14.01 11.27 4.63
C VAL A 48 -14.92 11.43 5.83
N SER A 49 -16.24 11.33 5.66
CA SER A 49 -17.19 11.34 6.77
C SER A 49 -18.17 10.16 6.71
N GLY A 50 -18.69 9.76 7.87
CA GLY A 50 -19.61 8.63 7.98
C GLY A 50 -19.96 8.29 9.42
N GLU A 51 -20.98 7.45 9.58
CA GLU A 51 -21.46 7.00 10.89
C GLU A 51 -20.80 5.67 11.33
N ASP A 52 -20.44 4.81 10.37
CA ASP A 52 -19.75 3.54 10.63
C ASP A 52 -18.23 3.76 10.72
N ALA A 53 -17.68 3.59 11.92
CA ALA A 53 -16.25 3.78 12.16
C ALA A 53 -15.37 2.82 11.36
N LEU A 54 -15.84 1.59 11.10
CA LEU A 54 -15.07 0.60 10.34
C LEU A 54 -15.03 0.96 8.85
N GLY A 55 -16.18 1.24 8.23
CA GLY A 55 -16.26 1.74 6.86
C GLY A 55 -15.44 3.01 6.67
N LEU A 56 -15.50 3.95 7.63
CA LEU A 56 -14.71 5.17 7.62
C LEU A 56 -13.20 4.91 7.63
N TYR A 57 -12.74 4.00 8.48
CA TYR A 57 -11.33 3.59 8.54
C TYR A 57 -10.89 2.94 7.23
N THR A 58 -11.71 2.05 6.67
CA THR A 58 -11.41 1.38 5.40
C THR A 58 -11.33 2.36 4.23
N ALA A 59 -12.28 3.31 4.12
CA ALA A 59 -12.26 4.36 3.11
C ALA A 59 -10.98 5.21 3.20
N LYS A 60 -10.61 5.61 4.43
CA LYS A 60 -9.38 6.34 4.71
C LYS A 60 -8.13 5.58 4.23
N GLU A 61 -8.03 4.29 4.53
CA GLU A 61 -6.86 3.49 4.12
C GLU A 61 -6.83 3.25 2.59
N ILE A 62 -7.98 3.08 1.93
CA ILE A 62 -8.08 3.01 0.46
C ILE A 62 -7.58 4.31 -0.18
N ILE A 63 -8.05 5.46 0.30
CA ILE A 63 -7.63 6.78 -0.21
C ILE A 63 -6.12 6.97 -0.02
N LYS A 64 -5.61 6.63 1.17
CA LYS A 64 -4.19 6.70 1.48
C LYS A 64 -3.39 5.79 0.55
N ALA A 65 -3.82 4.55 0.30
CA ALA A 65 -3.18 3.64 -0.63
C ALA A 65 -3.13 4.19 -2.06
N ILE A 66 -4.23 4.76 -2.57
CA ILE A 66 -4.26 5.41 -3.89
C ILE A 66 -3.30 6.60 -3.92
N GLY A 67 -3.28 7.43 -2.87
CA GLY A 67 -2.36 8.55 -2.71
C GLY A 67 -0.88 8.13 -2.68
N ARG A 68 -0.60 6.90 -2.23
CA ARG A 68 0.73 6.28 -2.22
C ARG A 68 1.02 5.44 -3.48
N GLY A 69 0.25 5.64 -4.54
CA GLY A 69 0.58 5.15 -5.88
C GLY A 69 -0.07 3.82 -6.26
N PHE A 70 -0.93 3.22 -5.43
CA PHE A 70 -1.72 2.07 -5.87
C PHE A 70 -2.83 2.49 -6.85
N ASN A 71 -3.14 1.64 -7.83
CA ASN A 71 -4.34 1.84 -8.63
C ASN A 71 -5.60 1.48 -7.79
N PRO A 72 -6.78 2.00 -8.14
CA PRO A 72 -8.00 1.78 -7.35
C PRO A 72 -8.36 0.30 -7.15
N ASN A 73 -8.16 -0.55 -8.17
CA ASN A 73 -8.50 -1.97 -8.07
C ASN A 73 -7.66 -2.69 -7.01
N ILE A 74 -6.36 -2.39 -6.93
CA ILE A 74 -5.50 -2.94 -5.87
C ILE A 74 -5.83 -2.33 -4.51
N ALA A 75 -6.05 -1.01 -4.45
CA ALA A 75 -6.37 -0.34 -3.19
C ALA A 75 -7.66 -0.89 -2.55
N LYS A 76 -8.68 -1.18 -3.37
CA LYS A 76 -9.95 -1.80 -2.92
C LYS A 76 -9.81 -3.21 -2.36
N LEU A 77 -8.65 -3.87 -2.46
CA LEU A 77 -8.42 -5.12 -1.71
C LEU A 77 -8.56 -4.91 -0.19
N LEU A 78 -8.37 -3.68 0.29
CA LEU A 78 -8.59 -3.31 1.70
C LEU A 78 -10.06 -3.34 2.14
N LEU A 79 -11.01 -3.51 1.20
CA LEU A 79 -12.40 -3.84 1.55
C LEU A 79 -12.50 -5.24 2.18
N LYS A 80 -11.50 -6.11 1.95
CA LYS A 80 -11.42 -7.41 2.59
C LYS A 80 -10.85 -7.25 4.01
N PRO A 81 -11.52 -7.77 5.04
CA PRO A 81 -11.17 -7.52 6.44
C PRO A 81 -9.80 -8.10 6.85
N ASP A 82 -9.30 -9.09 6.10
CA ASP A 82 -8.03 -9.78 6.33
C ASP A 82 -6.85 -9.14 5.59
N TYR A 83 -7.08 -8.10 4.77
CA TYR A 83 -6.01 -7.39 4.07
C TYR A 83 -5.56 -6.17 4.87
N ILE A 84 -4.25 -5.94 4.89
CA ILE A 84 -3.66 -4.78 5.55
C ILE A 84 -2.91 -3.89 4.56
N PHE A 85 -2.74 -2.62 4.95
CA PHE A 85 -1.93 -1.63 4.25
C PHE A 85 -0.74 -1.21 5.09
N GLU A 86 0.47 -1.45 4.57
CA GLU A 86 1.73 -1.13 5.22
C GLU A 86 2.47 -0.04 4.44
N VAL A 87 3.16 0.86 5.14
CA VAL A 87 3.92 1.95 4.53
C VAL A 87 5.33 2.01 5.13
N VAL A 88 6.34 1.98 4.27
CA VAL A 88 7.75 2.19 4.61
C VAL A 88 8.14 3.59 4.15
N ASP A 89 8.53 4.48 5.08
CA ASP A 89 9.05 5.81 4.75
C ASP A 89 10.55 5.74 4.41
N LEU A 90 10.90 6.15 3.19
CA LEU A 90 12.28 6.18 2.74
C LEU A 90 13.13 7.21 3.47
N ASN A 91 12.53 8.23 4.10
CA ASN A 91 13.26 9.22 4.90
C ASN A 91 13.94 8.60 6.12
N GLU A 92 13.45 7.46 6.62
CA GLU A 92 14.07 6.71 7.71
C GLU A 92 15.41 6.07 7.32
N PHE A 93 15.62 5.84 6.01
CA PHE A 93 16.82 5.21 5.47
C PHE A 93 17.78 6.24 4.87
N VAL A 94 17.24 7.34 4.33
CA VAL A 94 18.04 8.29 3.57
C VAL A 94 17.39 9.67 3.47
N LYS A 95 18.23 10.72 3.59
CA LYS A 95 17.78 12.12 3.45
C LYS A 95 18.03 12.72 2.06
N SER A 96 19.08 12.29 1.35
CA SER A 96 19.40 12.79 0.00
C SER A 96 18.44 12.24 -1.06
N LYS A 97 18.02 13.11 -1.98
CA LYS A 97 17.13 12.75 -3.10
C LYS A 97 17.79 11.75 -4.06
N GLU A 98 19.07 11.92 -4.35
CA GLU A 98 19.87 11.06 -5.23
C GLU A 98 19.99 9.66 -4.62
N ALA A 99 20.28 9.59 -3.33
CA ALA A 99 20.39 8.34 -2.62
C ALA A 99 19.02 7.65 -2.48
N MET A 100 17.93 8.41 -2.28
CA MET A 100 16.56 7.87 -2.33
C MET A 100 16.21 7.29 -3.71
N LEU A 101 16.61 7.94 -4.81
CA LEU A 101 16.43 7.39 -6.15
C LEU A 101 17.17 6.06 -6.32
N ARG A 102 18.40 5.95 -5.81
CA ARG A 102 19.15 4.68 -5.82
C ARG A 102 18.46 3.59 -5.01
N LEU A 103 17.97 3.90 -3.81
CA LEU A 103 17.23 2.93 -2.98
C LEU A 103 15.93 2.48 -3.63
N LYS A 104 15.16 3.39 -4.25
CA LYS A 104 13.98 3.03 -5.04
C LYS A 104 14.37 2.11 -6.21
N GLY A 105 15.42 2.46 -6.95
CA GLY A 105 15.94 1.63 -8.03
C GLY A 105 16.34 0.23 -7.58
N ARG A 106 16.92 0.11 -6.38
CA ARG A 106 17.23 -1.18 -5.75
C ARG A 106 15.98 -2.00 -5.47
N VAL A 107 14.95 -1.43 -4.83
CA VAL A 107 13.72 -2.18 -4.54
C VAL A 107 12.98 -2.60 -5.82
N ILE A 108 12.93 -1.71 -6.82
CA ILE A 108 12.31 -1.99 -8.11
C ILE A 108 13.10 -3.10 -8.84
N GLY A 109 14.43 -3.00 -8.86
CA GLY A 109 15.32 -3.86 -9.64
C GLY A 109 15.24 -3.58 -11.14
N LYS A 110 16.12 -4.21 -11.92
CA LYS A 110 16.12 -4.09 -13.39
C LYS A 110 14.74 -4.45 -13.95
N GLU A 111 14.11 -3.53 -14.68
CA GLU A 111 12.77 -3.72 -15.29
C GLU A 111 11.70 -4.14 -14.26
N GLY A 112 11.83 -3.72 -13.00
CA GLY A 112 10.87 -4.09 -11.96
C GLY A 112 10.95 -5.55 -11.51
N LYS A 113 12.00 -6.30 -11.88
CA LYS A 113 12.13 -7.74 -11.57
C LYS A 113 12.16 -8.02 -10.07
N SER A 114 12.86 -7.20 -9.28
CA SER A 114 12.97 -7.41 -7.83
C SER A 114 11.61 -7.21 -7.16
N ARG A 115 10.93 -6.10 -7.45
CA ARG A 115 9.58 -5.84 -6.94
C ARG A 115 8.62 -6.98 -7.28
N ARG A 116 8.57 -7.39 -8.55
CA ARG A 116 7.70 -8.48 -9.02
C ARG A 116 7.97 -9.80 -8.31
N LEU A 117 9.24 -10.15 -8.09
CA LEU A 117 9.59 -11.39 -7.40
C LEU A 117 9.18 -11.34 -5.92
N ILE A 118 9.33 -10.19 -5.24
CA ILE A 118 8.84 -10.03 -3.87
C ILE A 118 7.32 -10.18 -3.84
N GLU A 119 6.61 -9.50 -4.75
CA GLU A 119 5.14 -9.63 -4.91
C GLU A 119 4.72 -11.09 -5.12
N GLU A 120 5.40 -11.83 -5.99
CA GLU A 120 5.10 -13.25 -6.26
C GLU A 120 5.37 -14.17 -5.07
N LEU A 121 6.50 -13.99 -4.37
CA LEU A 121 6.87 -14.83 -3.24
C LEU A 121 6.01 -14.57 -2.00
N THR A 122 5.48 -13.36 -1.86
CA THR A 122 4.66 -12.94 -0.72
C THR A 122 3.17 -12.87 -1.04
N GLU A 123 2.78 -12.97 -2.30
CA GLU A 123 1.40 -12.78 -2.77
C GLU A 123 0.82 -11.41 -2.34
N CYS A 124 1.71 -10.41 -2.21
CA CYS A 124 1.38 -9.02 -1.90
C CYS A 124 1.46 -8.13 -3.15
N ASN A 125 0.88 -6.94 -3.04
CA ASN A 125 1.04 -5.87 -4.02
C ASN A 125 1.94 -4.78 -3.44
N ILE A 126 2.88 -4.27 -4.23
CA ILE A 126 3.87 -3.26 -3.81
C ILE A 126 3.82 -2.06 -4.74
N SER A 127 3.69 -0.86 -4.15
CA SER A 127 3.83 0.42 -4.84
C SER A 127 5.04 1.19 -4.34
N VAL A 128 5.87 1.66 -5.26
CA VAL A 128 7.04 2.53 -4.98
C VAL A 128 6.72 3.92 -5.51
N PHE A 129 6.36 4.85 -4.63
CA PHE A 129 5.86 6.16 -5.03
C PHE A 129 6.31 7.28 -4.10
N GLY A 130 6.76 8.39 -4.68
CA GLY A 130 7.24 9.56 -3.94
C GLY A 130 8.41 9.20 -3.00
N LYS A 131 8.16 9.35 -1.70
CA LYS A 131 9.09 9.07 -0.58
C LYS A 131 8.73 7.78 0.18
N THR A 132 7.81 6.98 -0.33
CA THR A 132 7.27 5.81 0.38
C THR A 132 7.28 4.57 -0.49
N ILE A 133 7.39 3.41 0.15
CA ILE A 133 7.11 2.11 -0.44
C ILE A 133 5.95 1.52 0.33
N SER A 134 4.84 1.21 -0.34
CA SER A 134 3.61 0.74 0.31
C SER A 134 3.27 -0.66 -0.14
N ILE A 135 2.62 -1.42 0.73
CA ILE A 135 2.36 -2.86 0.57
C ILE A 135 0.91 -3.15 0.95
N ILE A 136 0.23 -3.95 0.13
CA ILE A 136 -1.12 -4.47 0.42
C ILE A 136 -1.10 -5.99 0.33
N GLY A 137 -1.57 -6.66 1.38
CA GLY A 137 -1.66 -8.12 1.43
C GLY A 137 -2.12 -8.63 2.80
N LEU A 138 -2.14 -9.95 2.97
CA LEU A 138 -2.42 -10.60 4.26
C LEU A 138 -1.34 -10.24 5.29
N PRO A 139 -1.65 -10.15 6.60
CA PRO A 139 -0.74 -9.65 7.63
C PRO A 139 0.67 -10.27 7.61
N GLU A 140 0.76 -11.60 7.59
CA GLU A 140 2.06 -12.29 7.66
C GLU A 140 2.86 -12.19 6.35
N SER A 141 2.14 -12.18 5.23
CA SER A 141 2.70 -11.95 3.90
C SER A 141 3.22 -10.53 3.76
N ALA A 142 2.43 -9.54 4.18
CA ALA A 142 2.78 -8.13 4.16
C ALA A 142 3.95 -7.84 5.09
N ALA A 143 4.00 -8.45 6.28
CA ALA A 143 5.15 -8.38 7.18
C ALA A 143 6.42 -8.94 6.53
N SER A 144 6.31 -10.07 5.81
CA SER A 144 7.42 -10.68 5.09
C SER A 144 7.90 -9.78 3.93
N ALA A 145 6.97 -9.20 3.16
CA ALA A 145 7.28 -8.26 2.09
C ALA A 145 7.94 -6.98 2.64
N ARG A 146 7.44 -6.44 3.76
CA ARG A 146 7.98 -5.27 4.45
C ARG A 146 9.43 -5.52 4.86
N GLN A 147 9.70 -6.65 5.52
CA GLN A 147 11.07 -7.02 5.93
C GLN A 147 12.01 -7.20 4.72
N ALA A 148 11.53 -7.80 3.62
CA ALA A 148 12.31 -7.92 2.39
C ALA A 148 12.68 -6.55 1.79
N VAL A 149 11.70 -5.63 1.72
CA VAL A 149 11.92 -4.25 1.27
C VAL A 149 12.94 -3.55 2.15
N GLU A 150 12.76 -3.57 3.47
CA GLU A 150 13.71 -2.95 4.41
C GLU A 150 15.12 -3.54 4.32
N SER A 151 15.22 -4.86 4.13
CA SER A 151 16.51 -5.53 3.95
C SER A 151 17.24 -5.03 2.72
N LEU A 152 16.52 -4.83 1.60
CA LEU A 152 17.08 -4.20 0.40
C LEU A 152 17.50 -2.76 0.67
N LEU A 153 16.66 -1.96 1.35
CA LEU A 153 16.95 -0.57 1.69
C LEU A 153 18.20 -0.45 2.59
N ARG A 154 18.44 -1.41 3.49
CA ARG A 154 19.64 -1.52 4.34
C ARG A 154 20.86 -2.10 3.62
N GLY A 155 20.76 -2.42 2.33
CA GLY A 155 21.89 -2.86 1.52
C GLY A 155 22.08 -4.38 1.38
N SER A 156 21.17 -5.21 1.91
CA SER A 156 21.22 -6.67 1.72
C SER A 156 21.14 -7.04 0.24
N THR A 157 21.93 -8.02 -0.19
CA THR A 157 21.93 -8.47 -1.59
C THR A 157 20.56 -9.05 -1.98
N HIS A 158 20.18 -8.89 -3.25
CA HIS A 158 18.93 -9.45 -3.78
C HIS A 158 18.84 -10.96 -3.55
N ALA A 159 19.93 -11.69 -3.81
CA ALA A 159 20.01 -13.13 -3.61
C ALA A 159 19.71 -13.54 -2.15
N ASN A 160 20.24 -12.81 -1.17
CA ASN A 160 19.97 -13.09 0.24
C ASN A 160 18.50 -12.85 0.60
N VAL A 161 17.92 -11.75 0.09
CA VAL A 161 16.50 -11.43 0.33
C VAL A 161 15.58 -12.47 -0.30
N TYR A 162 15.87 -12.91 -1.53
CA TYR A 162 15.05 -13.92 -2.21
C TYR A 162 15.13 -15.27 -1.51
N LYS A 163 16.33 -15.73 -1.14
CA LYS A 163 16.52 -16.97 -0.38
C LYS A 163 15.77 -16.95 0.95
N TRP A 164 15.77 -15.80 1.63
CA TRP A 164 15.02 -15.62 2.86
C TRP A 164 13.50 -15.68 2.63
N LEU A 165 12.98 -14.99 1.61
CA LEU A 165 11.56 -15.05 1.24
C LEU A 165 11.10 -16.45 0.84
N GLU A 166 11.89 -17.19 0.06
CA GLU A 166 11.57 -18.58 -0.32
C GLU A 166 11.52 -19.51 0.89
N LYS A 167 12.42 -19.32 1.87
CA LYS A 167 12.35 -20.05 3.14
C LYS A 167 11.07 -19.68 3.89
N ARG A 168 10.77 -18.38 4.01
CA ARG A 168 9.59 -17.90 4.73
C ARG A 168 8.28 -18.40 4.10
N ARG A 169 8.16 -18.36 2.77
CA ARG A 169 7.01 -18.88 2.03
C ARG A 169 6.78 -20.38 2.31
N ARG A 170 7.84 -21.17 2.38
CA ARG A 170 7.73 -22.61 2.71
C ARG A 170 7.27 -22.84 4.15
N GLU A 171 7.74 -22.04 5.10
CA GLU A 171 7.29 -22.10 6.50
C GLU A 171 5.81 -21.77 6.63
N LEU A 172 5.35 -20.67 6.01
CA LEU A 172 3.95 -20.25 6.03
C LEU A 172 3.03 -21.31 5.42
N LYS A 173 3.40 -21.86 4.24
CA LYS A 173 2.64 -22.94 3.60
C LYS A 173 2.57 -24.21 4.45
N ARG A 174 3.68 -24.60 5.09
CA ARG A 174 3.71 -25.76 5.98
C ARG A 174 2.79 -25.57 7.18
N ARG A 175 2.82 -24.39 7.81
CA ARG A 175 1.96 -24.10 8.96
C ARG A 175 0.48 -24.08 8.55
N ALA A 176 0.14 -23.45 7.43
CA ALA A 176 -1.23 -23.47 6.92
C ALA A 176 -1.75 -24.90 6.70
N ILE A 177 -0.93 -25.82 6.17
CA ILE A 177 -1.30 -27.24 6.01
C ILE A 177 -1.46 -27.95 7.37
N MET A 178 -0.68 -27.60 8.38
CA MET A 178 -0.76 -28.20 9.72
C MET A 178 -1.94 -27.69 10.54
N GLU A 179 -2.45 -26.49 10.23
CA GLU A 179 -3.60 -25.85 10.89
C GLU A 179 -4.94 -26.20 10.22
N MET A 180 -4.91 -26.89 9.07
CA MET A 180 -6.08 -27.45 8.36
C MET A 180 -6.44 -28.83 8.88
#